data_AF-A0A2V8E3U8-F1
#
_entry.id   AF-A0A2V8E3U8-F1
#
_cell.length_a   1.000
_cell.length_b   1.000
_cell.length_c   1.000
_cell.angle_alpha   90.00
_cell.angle_beta   90.00
_cell.angle_gamma   90.00
#
_symmetry.space_group_name_H-M   'P 1'
#
loop_
_entity.id
_entity.type
_entity.pdbx_description
1 polymer ?
#
loop_
_entity_poly.entity_id
_entity_poly.type
_entity_poly.pdbx_seq_one_letter_code
_entity_poly.pdbx_strand_id
1 'polypeptide(L)'
;MLDEISEAVLAREEVVKYLRGGYGERGARARDRIYAYLDELRTTQRYPIYRALQHPLYPILRKIERKPENLHHPVAAAREHRVVYASNHKSHTDYLVEPLVLDDNGVRPPLIAAGINLFGGPLGLLHRHVTGAIPIRRNAKDPAYLITLKA
;
A
#
# COMPACT_ATOMS: atom_id res chain seq x y z
N MET A 1 12.46 -2.75 19.55
CA MET A 1 11.35 -3.71 19.69
C MET A 1 10.76 -3.88 18.30
N LEU A 2 10.71 -5.10 17.78
CA LEU A 2 10.16 -5.36 16.46
C LEU A 2 8.65 -5.15 16.52
N ASP A 3 8.07 -4.50 15.53
CA ASP A 3 6.62 -4.41 15.44
C ASP A 3 6.04 -5.77 15.01
N GLU A 4 4.78 -6.02 15.37
CA GLU A 4 4.05 -7.27 15.13
C GLU A 4 4.13 -7.75 13.68
N ILE A 5 4.11 -6.83 12.70
CA ILE A 5 4.20 -7.18 11.28
C ILE A 5 5.60 -7.72 10.95
N SER A 6 6.64 -7.06 11.44
CA SER A 6 8.02 -7.53 11.26
C SER A 6 8.23 -8.92 11.85
N GLU A 7 7.65 -9.22 13.02
CA GLU A 7 7.72 -10.55 13.63
C GLU A 7 6.94 -11.59 12.82
N ALA A 8 5.73 -11.26 12.37
CA ALA A 8 4.92 -12.12 11.52
C ALA A 8 5.63 -12.49 10.21
N VAL A 9 6.29 -11.52 9.56
CA VAL A 9 7.06 -11.73 8.33
C VAL A 9 8.25 -12.66 8.59
N LEU A 10 9.00 -12.46 9.67
CA LEU A 10 10.15 -13.30 10.00
C LEU A 10 9.78 -14.74 10.37
N ALA A 11 8.53 -14.98 10.78
CA ALA A 11 8.00 -16.30 11.08
C ALA A 11 7.56 -17.09 9.83
N ARG A 12 7.46 -16.46 8.65
CA ARG A 12 7.05 -17.13 7.41
C ARG A 12 8.09 -18.13 6.93
N GLU A 13 7.63 -19.31 6.49
CA GLU A 13 8.50 -20.41 6.08
C GLU A 13 9.51 -20.01 4.99
N GLU A 14 9.07 -19.29 3.96
CA GLU A 14 9.95 -18.82 2.88
C GLU A 14 11.03 -17.85 3.38
N VAL A 15 10.68 -16.95 4.32
CA VAL A 15 11.61 -16.01 4.95
C VAL A 15 12.62 -16.78 5.81
N VAL A 16 12.17 -17.73 6.63
CA VAL A 16 13.05 -18.59 7.44
C VAL A 16 14.03 -19.37 6.56
N LYS A 17 13.56 -19.92 5.43
CA LYS A 17 14.42 -20.63 4.46
C LYS A 17 15.46 -19.69 3.83
N TYR A 18 15.06 -18.47 3.48
CA TYR A 18 15.99 -17.44 3.00
C TYR A 18 17.06 -17.11 4.04
N LEU A 19 16.67 -16.85 5.29
CA LEU A 19 17.59 -16.51 6.39
C LEU A 19 18.62 -17.63 6.69
N ARG A 20 18.25 -18.89 6.46
CA ARG A 20 19.14 -20.06 6.61
C ARG A 20 20.15 -20.23 5.46
N GLY A 21 20.11 -19.40 4.42
CA GLY A 21 21.08 -19.43 3.33
C GLY A 21 20.59 -20.01 2.01
N GLY A 22 19.27 -20.15 1.81
CA GLY A 22 18.70 -20.70 0.57
C GLY A 22 19.06 -19.94 -0.71
N TYR A 23 19.57 -18.72 -0.61
CA TYR A 23 19.93 -17.84 -1.73
C TYR A 23 21.36 -17.27 -1.64
N GLY A 24 22.25 -17.90 -0.87
CA GLY A 24 23.68 -17.53 -0.80
C GLY A 24 24.06 -16.50 0.27
N GLU A 25 23.11 -15.71 0.77
CA GLU A 25 23.28 -14.82 1.94
C GLU A 25 22.73 -15.47 3.21
N ARG A 26 23.40 -15.27 4.36
CA ARG A 26 23.07 -15.96 5.62
C ARG A 26 23.00 -15.00 6.81
N GLY A 27 22.21 -15.39 7.81
CA GLY A 27 22.25 -14.82 9.15
C GLY A 27 21.89 -13.33 9.20
N ALA A 28 22.71 -12.53 9.88
CA ALA A 28 22.43 -11.12 10.16
C ALA A 28 22.21 -10.28 8.89
N ARG A 29 23.07 -10.44 7.87
CA ARG A 29 22.93 -9.68 6.60
C ARG A 29 21.60 -9.95 5.89
N ALA A 30 21.18 -11.22 5.83
CA ALA A 30 19.90 -11.58 5.24
C ALA A 30 18.74 -10.94 6.01
N ARG A 31 18.83 -10.92 7.35
CA ARG A 31 17.82 -10.30 8.21
C ARG A 31 17.77 -8.78 8.05
N ASP A 32 18.92 -8.11 7.97
CA ASP A 32 19.00 -6.66 7.74
C ASP A 32 18.35 -6.26 6.42
N ARG A 33 18.47 -7.09 5.38
CA ARG A 33 17.80 -6.87 4.10
C ARG A 33 16.28 -7.00 4.19
N ILE A 34 15.77 -8.01 4.89
CA ILE A 34 14.32 -8.14 5.15
C ILE A 34 13.81 -6.88 5.87
N TYR A 35 14.52 -6.42 6.90
CA TYR A 35 14.14 -5.19 7.59
C TYR A 35 14.19 -3.94 6.70
N ALA A 36 15.20 -3.82 5.86
CA ALA A 36 15.29 -2.72 4.91
C ALA A 36 14.09 -2.70 3.95
N TYR A 37 13.65 -3.86 3.46
CA TYR A 37 12.45 -3.93 2.62
C TYR A 37 11.15 -3.71 3.39
N LEU A 38 11.05 -4.17 4.64
CA LEU A 38 9.90 -3.86 5.49
C LEU A 38 9.79 -2.35 5.76
N ASP A 39 10.91 -1.68 6.01
CA ASP A 39 10.94 -0.22 6.17
C ASP A 39 10.64 0.52 4.85
N GLU A 40 11.07 -0.03 3.71
CA GLU A 40 10.68 0.48 2.40
C GLU A 40 9.16 0.43 2.21
N LEU A 41 8.55 -0.74 2.44
CA LEU A 41 7.11 -1.00 2.29
C LEU A 41 6.24 -0.28 3.34
N ARG A 42 6.84 0.13 4.46
CA ARG A 42 6.12 0.80 5.55
C ARG A 42 5.54 2.13 5.08
N THR A 43 4.25 2.29 5.34
CA THR A 43 3.49 3.49 5.04
C THR A 43 2.49 3.77 6.16
N THR A 44 2.06 5.01 6.25
CA THR A 44 1.06 5.47 7.22
C THR A 44 0.04 6.33 6.51
N GLN A 45 -1.24 6.07 6.75
CA GLN A 45 -2.32 6.87 6.19
C GLN A 45 -2.94 7.75 7.27
N ARG A 46 -2.82 9.07 7.10
CA ARG A 46 -3.44 10.08 7.96
C ARG A 46 -4.76 10.52 7.33
N TYR A 47 -5.81 9.76 7.59
CA TYR A 47 -7.10 9.93 6.92
C TYR A 47 -7.66 11.36 6.93
N PRO A 48 -7.64 12.13 8.04
CA PRO A 48 -8.12 13.51 8.03
C PRO A 48 -7.34 14.42 7.07
N ILE A 49 -6.01 14.26 6.99
CA ILE A 49 -5.17 15.03 6.08
C ILE A 49 -5.39 14.59 4.64
N TYR A 50 -5.46 13.27 4.41
CA TYR A 50 -5.82 12.70 3.10
C TYR A 50 -7.13 13.29 2.57
N ARG A 51 -8.18 13.35 3.41
CA ARG A 51 -9.46 13.98 3.06
C ARG A 51 -9.27 15.45 2.69
N ALA A 52 -8.44 16.19 3.42
CA ALA A 52 -8.20 17.60 3.13
C ALA A 52 -7.51 17.84 1.77
N LEU A 53 -6.76 16.86 1.23
CA LEU A 53 -6.15 16.96 -0.10
C LEU A 53 -7.18 17.09 -1.23
N GLN A 54 -8.44 16.74 -0.99
CA GLN A 54 -9.50 16.93 -1.98
C GLN A 54 -9.78 18.40 -2.29
N HIS A 55 -9.56 19.31 -1.33
CA HIS A 55 -9.87 20.74 -1.51
C HIS A 55 -9.01 21.41 -2.59
N PRO A 56 -7.65 21.32 -2.56
CA PRO A 56 -6.85 21.88 -3.64
C PRO A 56 -7.09 21.16 -4.98
N LEU A 57 -7.46 19.87 -4.95
CA LEU A 57 -7.75 19.09 -6.16
C LEU A 57 -9.17 19.31 -6.70
N TYR A 58 -10.06 19.94 -5.94
CA TYR A 58 -11.48 20.11 -6.26
C TYR A 58 -11.76 20.63 -7.68
N PRO A 59 -11.01 21.60 -8.25
CA PRO A 59 -11.24 22.07 -9.62
C PRO A 59 -11.12 20.98 -10.69
N ILE A 60 -10.32 19.95 -10.43
CA ILE A 60 -10.16 18.77 -11.27
C ILE A 60 -11.23 17.75 -10.91
N LEU A 61 -11.38 17.45 -9.61
CA LEU A 61 -12.28 16.41 -9.12
C LEU A 61 -13.75 16.65 -9.46
N ARG A 62 -14.18 17.92 -9.56
CA ARG A 62 -15.55 18.30 -9.96
C ARG A 62 -15.87 18.02 -11.43
N LYS A 63 -14.86 17.82 -12.28
CA LYS A 63 -15.03 17.53 -13.71
C LYS A 63 -15.15 16.04 -13.98
N ILE A 64 -14.93 15.20 -12.98
CA ILE A 64 -14.96 13.75 -13.10
C ILE A 64 -16.36 13.29 -12.69
N GLU A 65 -17.12 12.77 -13.65
CA GLU A 65 -18.40 12.13 -13.36
C GLU A 65 -18.14 10.84 -12.56
N ARG A 66 -18.84 10.70 -11.43
CA ARG A 66 -18.72 9.54 -10.53
C ARG A 66 -20.03 8.77 -10.58
N LYS A 67 -19.97 7.51 -11.00
CA LYS A 67 -21.13 6.61 -11.07
C LYS A 67 -20.96 5.53 -10.01
N PRO A 68 -21.52 5.71 -8.80
CA PRO A 68 -21.48 4.67 -7.78
C PRO A 68 -22.37 3.49 -8.19
N GLU A 69 -21.84 2.28 -8.11
CA GLU A 69 -22.56 1.04 -8.36
C GLU A 69 -22.32 0.05 -7.22
N ASN A 70 -23.35 -0.70 -6.82
CA ASN A 70 -23.27 -1.80 -5.86
C ASN A 70 -22.57 -1.47 -4.52
N LEU A 71 -22.70 -0.22 -4.04
CA LEU A 71 -22.03 0.28 -2.82
C LEU A 71 -22.35 -0.51 -1.54
N HIS A 72 -23.47 -1.24 -1.51
CA HIS A 72 -23.83 -2.05 -0.37
C HIS A 72 -22.79 -3.15 -0.07
N HIS A 73 -22.08 -3.67 -1.08
CA HIS A 73 -21.01 -4.65 -0.87
C HIS A 73 -19.80 -4.08 -0.12
N PRO A 74 -19.12 -3.02 -0.59
CA PRO A 74 -17.98 -2.45 0.13
C PRO A 74 -18.37 -1.86 1.48
N VAL A 75 -19.56 -1.26 1.61
CA VAL A 75 -20.06 -0.73 2.89
C VAL A 75 -20.24 -1.86 3.92
N ALA A 76 -20.89 -2.97 3.54
CA ALA A 76 -21.07 -4.10 4.44
C ALA A 76 -19.73 -4.77 4.78
N ALA A 77 -18.88 -5.02 3.78
CA ALA A 77 -17.60 -5.68 3.99
C ALA A 77 -16.65 -4.86 4.90
N ALA A 78 -16.61 -3.54 4.73
CA ALA A 78 -15.73 -2.66 5.51
C ALA A 78 -16.17 -2.48 6.97
N ARG A 79 -17.41 -2.83 7.33
CA ARG A 79 -17.90 -2.76 8.72
C ARG A 79 -17.38 -3.90 9.59
N GLU A 80 -17.24 -5.08 9.01
CA GLU A 80 -16.96 -6.32 9.77
C GLU A 80 -15.59 -6.93 9.43
N HIS A 81 -14.97 -6.52 8.32
CA HIS A 81 -13.77 -7.17 7.80
C HIS A 81 -12.70 -6.19 7.34
N ARG A 82 -11.48 -6.72 7.21
CA ARG A 82 -10.41 -6.06 6.45
C ARG A 82 -10.64 -6.35 4.97
N VAL A 83 -10.78 -5.31 4.16
CA VAL A 83 -11.14 -5.44 2.75
C VAL A 83 -9.95 -5.13 1.87
N VAL A 84 -9.69 -6.00 0.88
CA VAL A 84 -8.75 -5.75 -0.20
C VAL A 84 -9.55 -5.48 -1.47
N TYR A 85 -9.32 -4.32 -2.07
CA TYR A 85 -9.97 -3.91 -3.31
C TYR A 85 -9.10 -4.34 -4.49
N ALA A 86 -9.60 -5.29 -5.28
CA ALA A 86 -8.97 -5.73 -6.52
C ALA A 86 -9.65 -5.03 -7.71
N SER A 87 -9.14 -3.86 -8.06
CA SER A 87 -9.70 -3.02 -9.12
C SER A 87 -9.06 -3.33 -10.48
N ASN A 88 -9.80 -3.04 -11.55
CA ASN A 88 -9.21 -2.99 -12.88
C ASN A 88 -8.41 -1.69 -13.04
N HIS A 89 -7.49 -1.64 -14.01
CA HIS A 89 -6.69 -0.44 -14.26
C HIS A 89 -6.76 -0.08 -15.74
N LYS A 90 -7.58 0.93 -16.05
CA LYS A 90 -7.76 1.49 -17.38
C LYS A 90 -7.07 2.84 -17.52
N SER A 91 -6.97 3.63 -16.45
CA SER A 91 -6.43 4.98 -16.49
C SER A 91 -5.79 5.42 -15.17
N HIS A 92 -4.95 6.46 -15.22
CA HIS A 92 -4.39 7.08 -14.01
C HIS A 92 -5.46 7.75 -13.12
N THR A 93 -6.64 8.03 -13.68
CA THR A 93 -7.78 8.62 -12.96
C THR A 93 -8.44 7.61 -12.03
N ASP A 94 -8.29 6.30 -12.28
CA ASP A 94 -8.93 5.24 -11.50
C ASP A 94 -8.49 5.30 -10.03
N TYR A 95 -7.21 5.65 -9.78
CA TYR A 95 -6.66 5.89 -8.44
C TYR A 95 -7.27 7.09 -7.69
N LEU A 96 -8.05 7.92 -8.38
CA LEU A 96 -8.79 9.02 -7.79
C LEU A 96 -10.28 8.68 -7.65
N VAL A 97 -10.90 8.12 -8.70
CA VAL A 97 -12.36 7.93 -8.74
C VAL A 97 -12.84 6.95 -7.68
N GLU A 98 -12.24 5.75 -7.61
CA GLU A 98 -12.68 4.71 -6.68
C GLU A 98 -12.54 5.16 -5.21
N PRO A 99 -11.40 5.70 -4.76
CA PRO A 99 -11.28 6.29 -3.42
C PRO A 99 -12.29 7.39 -3.14
N LEU A 100 -12.57 8.28 -4.10
CA LEU A 100 -13.55 9.35 -3.92
C LEU A 100 -14.97 8.81 -3.77
N VAL A 101 -15.36 7.83 -4.58
CA VAL A 101 -16.68 7.18 -4.46
C VAL A 101 -16.82 6.48 -3.10
N LEU A 102 -15.78 5.81 -2.62
CA LEU A 102 -15.79 5.20 -1.28
C LEU A 102 -15.92 6.26 -0.19
N ASP A 103 -15.14 7.33 -0.26
CA ASP A 103 -15.14 8.44 0.71
C ASP A 103 -16.48 9.17 0.79
N ASP A 104 -17.07 9.49 -0.38
CA ASP A 104 -18.39 10.12 -0.52
C ASP A 104 -19.50 9.27 0.14
N ASN A 105 -19.29 7.97 0.28
CA ASN A 105 -20.24 7.01 0.85
C ASN A 105 -19.83 6.51 2.25
N GLY A 106 -18.91 7.21 2.92
CA GLY A 106 -18.52 6.92 4.30
C GLY A 106 -17.64 5.67 4.46
N VAL A 107 -17.12 5.12 3.37
CA VAL A 107 -16.15 4.03 3.39
C VAL A 107 -14.75 4.63 3.35
N ARG A 108 -13.94 4.33 4.35
CA ARG A 108 -12.55 4.78 4.38
C ARG A 108 -11.81 4.24 3.14
N PRO A 109 -11.15 5.10 2.34
CA PRO A 109 -10.43 4.65 1.16
C PRO A 109 -9.27 3.71 1.47
N PRO A 110 -9.01 2.72 0.61
CA PRO A 110 -7.96 1.73 0.83
C PRO A 110 -6.55 2.33 0.75
N LEU A 111 -5.58 1.62 1.31
CA LEU A 111 -4.16 1.86 1.00
C LEU A 111 -3.90 1.41 -0.44
N ILE A 112 -3.13 2.20 -1.19
CA ILE A 112 -2.89 1.95 -2.62
C ILE A 112 -1.46 1.47 -2.83
N ALA A 113 -1.29 0.35 -3.52
CA ALA A 113 0.01 -0.06 -4.04
C ALA A 113 0.41 0.83 -5.23
N ALA A 114 1.52 1.53 -5.11
CA ALA A 114 2.00 2.47 -6.12
C ALA A 114 3.43 2.16 -6.52
N GLY A 115 3.79 2.44 -7.77
CA GLY A 115 5.17 2.24 -8.24
C GLY A 115 6.15 3.09 -7.43
N ILE A 116 7.29 2.51 -7.05
CA ILE A 116 8.33 3.20 -6.26
C ILE A 116 8.85 4.47 -6.95
N ASN A 117 8.70 4.59 -8.27
CA ASN A 117 9.05 5.78 -9.04
C ASN A 117 8.25 7.03 -8.63
N LEU A 118 7.11 6.88 -7.94
CA LEU A 118 6.31 7.99 -7.41
C LEU A 118 6.82 8.49 -6.05
N PHE A 119 7.77 7.81 -5.42
CA PHE A 119 8.25 8.13 -4.07
C PHE A 119 9.47 9.08 -4.06
N GLY A 120 9.59 9.93 -5.08
CA GLY A 120 10.65 10.94 -5.17
C GLY A 120 10.31 12.24 -4.45
N GLY A 121 11.29 12.83 -3.76
CA GLY A 121 11.20 14.18 -3.19
C GLY A 121 10.03 14.39 -2.22
N PRO A 122 9.43 15.60 -2.18
CA PRO A 122 8.32 15.91 -1.29
C PRO A 122 7.07 15.03 -1.50
N LEU A 123 6.83 14.58 -2.74
CA LEU A 123 5.70 13.70 -3.05
C LEU A 123 5.85 12.32 -2.39
N GLY A 124 7.08 11.81 -2.29
CA GLY A 124 7.34 10.55 -1.58
C GLY A 124 6.95 10.61 -0.10
N LEU A 125 7.19 11.74 0.57
CA LEU A 125 6.77 11.96 1.95
C LEU A 125 5.25 12.02 2.06
N LEU A 126 4.57 12.72 1.14
CA LEU A 126 3.12 12.77 1.09
C LEU A 126 2.53 11.37 0.89
N HIS A 127 3.07 10.60 -0.04
CA HIS A 127 2.63 9.25 -0.33
C HIS A 127 2.83 8.30 0.86
N ARG A 128 4.00 8.35 1.50
CA ARG A 128 4.35 7.50 2.65
C ARG A 128 3.62 7.87 3.95
N HIS A 129 3.33 9.14 4.18
CA HIS A 129 2.85 9.60 5.49
C HIS A 129 1.43 10.15 5.52
N VAL A 130 0.87 10.50 4.36
CA VAL A 130 -0.48 11.07 4.27
C VAL A 130 -1.40 10.14 3.51
N THR A 131 -1.08 9.80 2.26
CA THR A 131 -1.97 8.98 1.43
C THR A 131 -1.90 7.50 1.78
N GLY A 132 -0.82 7.05 2.44
CA GLY A 132 -0.63 5.66 2.78
C GLY A 132 -0.37 4.78 1.56
N ALA A 133 0.29 5.32 0.53
CA ALA A 133 0.66 4.52 -0.63
C ALA A 133 1.81 3.56 -0.24
N ILE A 134 1.72 2.32 -0.69
CA ILE A 134 2.73 1.28 -0.46
C ILE A 134 3.67 1.28 -1.68
N PRO A 135 4.98 1.54 -1.51
CA PRO A 135 5.93 1.58 -2.61
C PRO A 135 6.24 0.18 -3.12
N ILE A 136 5.84 -0.12 -4.35
CA ILE A 136 6.08 -1.39 -5.01
C ILE A 136 7.13 -1.23 -6.11
N ARG A 137 8.15 -2.08 -6.07
CA ARG A 137 9.15 -2.20 -7.13
C ARG A 137 8.58 -3.03 -8.28
N ARG A 138 8.55 -2.45 -9.49
CA ARG A 138 8.19 -3.20 -10.70
C ARG A 138 9.39 -4.07 -11.12
N ASN A 139 9.13 -5.29 -11.56
CA ASN A 139 10.14 -6.21 -12.09
C ASN A 139 11.32 -6.51 -11.13
N ALA A 140 11.07 -6.49 -9.82
CA ALA A 140 12.09 -6.85 -8.84
C ALA A 140 12.54 -8.30 -9.06
N LYS A 141 13.83 -8.49 -9.34
CA LYS A 141 14.47 -9.82 -9.45
C LYS A 141 15.12 -10.27 -8.14
N ASP A 142 15.02 -9.43 -7.12
CA ASP A 142 15.66 -9.65 -5.83
C ASP A 142 14.83 -10.63 -4.99
N PRO A 143 15.35 -11.84 -4.69
CA PRO A 143 14.61 -12.83 -3.92
C PRO A 143 14.22 -12.32 -2.53
N ALA A 144 15.07 -11.53 -1.89
CA ALA A 144 14.82 -10.99 -0.55
C ALA A 144 13.60 -10.07 -0.55
N TYR A 145 13.49 -9.19 -1.55
CA TYR A 145 12.33 -8.31 -1.73
C TYR A 145 11.05 -9.11 -1.98
N LEU A 146 11.09 -10.06 -2.92
CA LEU A 146 9.91 -10.84 -3.30
C LEU A 146 9.38 -11.70 -2.15
N ILE A 147 10.27 -12.33 -1.39
CA ILE A 147 9.91 -13.15 -0.23
C ILE A 147 9.35 -12.25 0.89
N THR A 148 9.92 -11.06 1.10
CA THR A 148 9.38 -10.08 2.07
C THR A 148 7.98 -9.61 1.67
N LEU A 149 7.77 -9.28 0.39
CA LEU A 149 6.49 -8.77 -0.10
C LEU A 149 5.36 -9.81 -0.06
N LYS A 150 5.70 -11.11 -0.19
CA LYS A 150 4.72 -12.22 -0.15
C LYS A 150 4.37 -12.68 1.27
N ALA A 151 5.21 -12.35 2.25
CA ALA A 151 5.07 -12.77 3.64
C ALA A 151 3.89 -12.10 4.34
#